data_AF-A0A3C2CGJ4-F1
#
_entry.id   AF-A0A3C2CGJ4-F1
#
_cell.length_a   1.000
_cell.length_b   1.000
_cell.length_c   1.000
_cell.angle_alpha   90.00
_cell.angle_beta   90.00
_cell.angle_gamma   90.00
#
_symmetry.space_group_name_H-M   'P 1'
#
loop_
_entity.id
_entity.type
_entity.pdbx_description
1 polymer ?
#
loop_
_entity_poly.entity_id
_entity_poly.type
_entity_poly.pdbx_seq_one_letter_code
_entity_poly.pdbx_strand_id
1 'polypeptide(L)'
;MTKSTWKTLSKLYKQEFGVPETVLSVMCTRAVLTLCVSGMSNKSIAEFLEVDRKIVDEYISIAFGFSGWEKDLDYSPLYRYKTTGIYEGTIEYDLCKKYIEIYSKIEPYYK
;
A
#
# COMPACT_ATOMS: atom_id res chain seq x y z
N MET A 1 0.99 -23.84 11.26
CA MET A 1 1.17 -22.94 10.09
C MET A 1 -0.20 -22.62 9.52
N THR A 2 -0.80 -21.50 9.91
CA THR A 2 -2.04 -21.01 9.30
C THR A 2 -1.74 -20.66 7.85
N LYS A 3 -2.38 -21.33 6.90
CA LYS A 3 -2.32 -20.94 5.49
C LYS A 3 -2.80 -19.48 5.42
N SER A 4 -1.95 -18.58 4.93
CA SER A 4 -2.26 -17.16 4.78
C SER A 4 -3.62 -17.00 4.09
N THR A 5 -4.57 -16.38 4.79
CA THR A 5 -5.93 -16.11 4.30
C THR A 5 -5.90 -15.46 2.92
N TRP A 6 -4.93 -14.58 2.70
CA TRP A 6 -4.65 -13.93 1.42
C TRP A 6 -4.35 -14.93 0.30
N LYS A 7 -3.43 -15.87 0.52
CA LYS A 7 -3.07 -16.89 -0.49
C LYS A 7 -4.26 -17.76 -0.88
N THR A 8 -5.20 -17.97 0.03
CA THR A 8 -6.46 -18.69 -0.25
C THR A 8 -7.42 -17.82 -1.06
N LEU A 9 -7.57 -16.54 -0.70
CA LEU A 9 -8.43 -15.57 -1.37
C LEU A 9 -7.96 -15.25 -2.80
N SER A 10 -6.65 -15.05 -3.00
CA SER A 10 -6.06 -14.79 -4.32
C SER A 10 -6.28 -15.96 -5.27
N LYS A 11 -6.19 -17.19 -4.76
CA LYS A 11 -6.49 -18.41 -5.54
C LYS A 11 -7.95 -18.52 -5.90
N LEU A 12 -8.86 -18.25 -4.95
CA LEU A 12 -10.30 -18.24 -5.20
C LEU A 12 -10.64 -17.25 -6.31
N TYR A 13 -10.13 -16.02 -6.23
CA TYR A 13 -10.42 -15.00 -7.24
C TYR A 13 -9.87 -15.35 -8.62
N LYS A 14 -8.70 -15.99 -8.67
CA LYS A 14 -8.17 -16.53 -9.93
C LYS A 14 -9.07 -17.62 -10.50
N GLN A 15 -9.61 -18.50 -9.66
CA GLN A 15 -10.48 -19.61 -10.07
C GLN A 15 -11.86 -19.12 -10.53
N GLU A 16 -12.47 -18.19 -9.80
CA GLU A 16 -13.84 -17.72 -10.04
C GLU A 16 -13.91 -16.60 -11.08
N PHE A 17 -12.92 -15.70 -11.11
CA PHE A 17 -12.97 -14.47 -11.92
C PHE A 17 -11.82 -14.37 -12.94
N GLY A 18 -10.92 -15.34 -13.00
CA GLY A 18 -9.78 -15.33 -13.93
C GLY A 18 -8.73 -14.27 -13.62
N VAL A 19 -8.80 -13.59 -12.47
CA VAL A 19 -7.88 -12.52 -12.11
C VAL A 19 -6.55 -13.13 -11.64
N PRO A 20 -5.40 -12.82 -12.28
CA PRO A 20 -4.12 -13.35 -11.83
C PRO A 20 -3.80 -12.94 -10.39
N GLU A 21 -3.24 -13.87 -9.60
CA GLU A 21 -2.83 -13.61 -8.20
C GLU A 21 -1.86 -12.42 -8.09
N THR A 22 -1.04 -12.19 -9.13
CA THR A 22 -0.15 -11.04 -9.25
C THR A 22 -0.93 -9.72 -9.34
N VAL A 23 -2.03 -9.68 -10.08
CA VAL A 23 -2.88 -8.47 -10.22
C VAL A 23 -3.56 -8.16 -8.89
N LEU A 24 -4.08 -9.17 -8.17
CA LEU A 24 -4.67 -8.98 -6.84
C LEU A 24 -3.65 -8.50 -5.82
N SER A 25 -2.45 -9.09 -5.83
CA SER A 25 -1.34 -8.64 -4.99
C SER A 25 -1.01 -7.18 -5.30
N VAL A 26 -0.90 -6.82 -6.57
CA VAL A 26 -0.61 -5.44 -6.99
C VAL A 26 -1.73 -4.48 -6.56
N MET A 27 -3.00 -4.83 -6.70
CA MET A 27 -4.13 -3.97 -6.32
C MET A 27 -4.23 -3.75 -4.81
N CYS A 28 -4.10 -4.81 -4.01
CA CYS A 28 -4.15 -4.70 -2.55
C CYS A 28 -2.91 -4.00 -1.99
N THR A 29 -1.72 -4.32 -2.52
CA THR A 29 -0.50 -3.56 -2.20
C THR A 29 -0.69 -2.09 -2.58
N ARG A 30 -1.27 -1.79 -3.75
CA ARG A 30 -1.58 -0.41 -4.15
C ARG A 30 -2.45 0.31 -3.13
N ALA A 31 -3.58 -0.27 -2.73
CA ALA A 31 -4.48 0.35 -1.78
C ALA A 31 -3.76 0.65 -0.46
N VAL A 32 -3.04 -0.33 0.09
CA VAL A 32 -2.26 -0.17 1.33
C VAL A 32 -1.23 0.94 1.20
N LEU A 33 -0.41 0.92 0.15
CA LEU A 33 0.66 1.91 -0.02
C LEU A 33 0.08 3.32 -0.23
N THR A 34 -1.04 3.46 -0.96
CA THR A 34 -1.71 4.76 -1.18
C THR A 34 -2.20 5.36 0.13
N LEU A 35 -2.88 4.56 0.96
CA LEU A 35 -3.42 5.03 2.22
C LEU A 35 -2.30 5.36 3.21
N CYS A 36 -1.22 4.57 3.22
CA CYS A 36 -0.03 4.83 4.03
C CYS A 36 0.64 6.17 3.67
N VAL A 37 0.91 6.43 2.39
CA VAL A 37 1.50 7.73 1.98
C VAL A 37 0.51 8.89 2.09
N SER A 38 -0.78 8.60 2.25
CA SER A 38 -1.80 9.60 2.57
C SER A 38 -1.89 9.90 4.07
N GLY A 39 -1.11 9.21 4.90
CA GLY A 39 -0.98 9.50 6.34
C GLY A 39 -1.85 8.61 7.24
N MET A 40 -2.50 7.58 6.71
CA MET A 40 -3.28 6.65 7.56
C MET A 40 -2.37 5.65 8.28
N SER A 41 -2.67 5.39 9.54
CA SER A 41 -2.05 4.34 10.36
C SER A 41 -2.35 2.95 9.84
N ASN A 42 -1.48 2.02 10.20
CA ASN A 42 -1.63 0.63 9.78
C ASN A 42 -2.94 0.03 10.32
N LYS A 43 -3.35 0.46 11.52
CA LYS A 43 -4.64 0.08 12.11
C LYS A 43 -5.81 0.62 11.26
N SER A 44 -5.84 1.93 10.98
CA SER A 44 -6.92 2.54 10.18
C SER A 44 -6.97 1.97 8.76
N ILE A 45 -5.83 1.65 8.15
CA ILE A 45 -5.76 0.98 6.84
C ILE A 45 -6.36 -0.42 6.90
N ALA A 46 -6.01 -1.20 7.93
CA ALA A 46 -6.50 -2.55 8.12
C ALA A 46 -8.03 -2.57 8.31
N GLU A 47 -8.55 -1.64 9.10
CA GLU A 47 -9.99 -1.45 9.31
C GLU A 47 -10.69 -1.03 8.00
N PHE A 48 -10.12 -0.06 7.27
CA PHE A 48 -10.69 0.44 6.01
C PHE A 48 -10.75 -0.62 4.91
N LEU A 49 -9.73 -1.48 4.83
CA LEU A 49 -9.64 -2.54 3.82
C LEU A 49 -10.24 -3.88 4.28
N GLU A 50 -10.72 -3.96 5.52
CA GLU A 50 -11.24 -5.18 6.14
C GLU A 50 -10.23 -6.35 6.11
N VAL A 51 -8.96 -6.06 6.41
CA VAL A 51 -7.87 -7.05 6.44
C VAL A 51 -7.16 -7.08 7.79
N ASP A 52 -6.36 -8.12 8.03
CA ASP A 52 -5.51 -8.20 9.22
C ASP A 52 -4.39 -7.15 9.15
N ARG A 53 -4.16 -6.42 10.25
CA ARG A 53 -3.07 -5.43 10.38
C ARG A 53 -1.71 -6.01 10.00
N LYS A 54 -1.44 -7.28 10.27
CA LYS A 54 -0.16 -7.93 9.89
C LYS A 54 0.08 -7.91 8.38
N ILE A 55 -0.96 -8.04 7.57
CA ILE A 55 -0.85 -7.98 6.10
C ILE A 55 -0.45 -6.56 5.68
N VAL A 56 -1.04 -5.54 6.32
CA VAL A 56 -0.70 -4.13 6.09
C VAL A 56 0.76 -3.87 6.47
N ASP A 57 1.18 -4.31 7.66
CA ASP A 57 2.55 -4.17 8.16
C ASP A 57 3.56 -4.82 7.19
N GLU A 58 3.28 -6.04 6.72
CA GLU A 58 4.12 -6.77 5.76
C GLU A 58 4.26 -6.01 4.43
N TYR A 59 3.15 -5.53 3.85
CA TYR A 59 3.19 -4.79 2.59
C TYR A 59 3.92 -3.45 2.68
N ILE A 60 3.70 -2.69 3.76
CA ILE A 60 4.40 -1.42 3.96
C ILE A 60 5.91 -1.68 4.16
N SER A 61 6.27 -2.67 4.99
CA SER A 61 7.67 -3.03 5.24
C SER A 61 8.40 -3.50 3.99
N ILE A 62 7.81 -4.41 3.21
CA ILE A 62 8.41 -4.93 1.98
C ILE A 62 8.55 -3.83 0.92
N ALA A 63 7.51 -3.02 0.72
CA ALA A 63 7.51 -2.02 -0.35
C ALA A 63 8.36 -0.80 0.01
N PHE A 64 8.26 -0.29 1.24
CA PHE A 64 8.89 0.97 1.64
C PHE A 64 10.16 0.78 2.47
N GLY A 65 10.36 -0.36 3.13
CA GLY A 65 11.42 -0.51 4.14
C GLY A 65 11.10 0.25 5.43
N PHE A 66 9.82 0.48 5.69
CA PHE A 66 9.27 1.31 6.75
C PHE A 66 8.20 0.51 7.49
N SER A 67 8.04 0.70 8.80
CA SER A 67 7.06 -0.05 9.61
C SER A 67 5.63 0.50 9.51
N GLY A 68 5.42 1.64 8.85
CA GLY A 68 4.12 2.30 8.81
C GLY A 68 3.90 3.26 9.98
N TRP A 69 2.68 3.79 10.09
CA TRP A 69 2.33 4.78 11.11
C TRP A 69 1.57 4.13 12.26
N GLU A 70 1.95 4.45 13.49
CA GLU A 70 1.22 4.00 14.68
C GLU A 70 -0.12 4.75 14.88
N LYS A 71 -0.20 5.98 14.36
CA LYS A 71 -1.39 6.85 14.43
C LYS A 71 -1.58 7.57 13.11
N ASP A 72 -2.82 7.93 12.83
CA ASP A 72 -3.16 8.74 11.65
C ASP A 72 -2.48 10.10 11.79
N LEU A 73 -1.90 10.58 10.69
CA LEU A 73 -1.31 11.90 10.61
C LEU A 73 -2.41 12.96 10.45
N ASP A 74 -2.22 14.13 11.04
CA ASP A 74 -3.15 15.26 10.92
C ASP A 74 -3.18 15.89 9.51
N TYR A 75 -2.36 15.39 8.60
CA TYR A 75 -2.24 15.88 7.22
C TYR A 75 -1.91 14.73 6.27
N SER A 76 -2.16 14.95 4.97
CA SER A 76 -1.78 13.99 3.92
C SER A 76 -0.38 14.31 3.37
N PRO A 77 0.63 13.44 3.60
CA PRO A 77 1.95 13.61 3.02
C PRO A 77 1.92 13.63 1.49
N LEU A 78 1.17 12.73 0.86
CA LEU A 78 1.02 12.68 -0.59
C LEU A 78 0.43 13.96 -1.19
N TYR A 79 -0.57 14.55 -0.53
CA TYR A 79 -1.15 15.82 -0.98
C TYR A 79 -0.12 16.97 -0.87
N ARG A 80 0.59 17.06 0.26
CA ARG A 80 1.64 18.05 0.45
C ARG A 80 2.76 17.88 -0.59
N TYR A 81 3.25 16.66 -0.79
CA TYR A 81 4.29 16.36 -1.77
C TYR A 81 3.92 16.85 -3.17
N LYS A 82 2.68 16.57 -3.62
CA LYS A 82 2.19 16.99 -4.95
C LYS A 82 2.00 18.50 -5.11
N THR A 83 1.78 19.23 -4.02
CA THR A 83 1.40 20.65 -4.07
C THR A 83 2.56 21.58 -3.77
N THR A 84 3.45 21.22 -2.84
CA THR A 84 4.55 22.09 -2.41
C THR A 84 5.91 21.62 -2.91
N GLY A 85 6.08 20.33 -3.24
CA GLY A 85 7.34 19.77 -3.75
C GLY A 85 8.54 19.82 -2.79
N ILE A 86 8.36 20.38 -1.58
CA ILE A 86 9.47 20.80 -0.71
C ILE A 86 9.28 20.14 0.66
N TYR A 87 9.93 18.98 0.85
CA TYR A 87 10.32 18.39 2.15
C TYR A 87 11.44 17.35 1.91
N GLU A 88 12.42 17.68 1.08
CA GLU A 88 13.53 16.77 0.81
C GLU A 88 14.25 16.40 2.11
N GLY A 89 14.51 15.10 2.30
CA GLY A 89 15.16 14.55 3.49
C GLY A 89 14.23 14.15 4.63
N THR A 90 12.90 14.27 4.48
CA THR A 90 11.97 13.65 5.43
C THR A 90 11.52 12.26 4.97
N ILE A 91 11.15 11.40 5.92
CA ILE A 91 10.66 10.06 5.62
C ILE A 91 9.41 10.12 4.72
N GLU A 92 8.53 11.10 4.95
CA GLU A 92 7.32 11.32 4.15
C GLU A 92 7.64 11.58 2.67
N TYR A 93 8.66 12.41 2.41
CA TYR A 93 9.09 12.72 1.05
C TYR A 93 9.62 11.48 0.34
N ASP A 94 10.49 10.72 1.01
CA ASP A 94 11.08 9.50 0.46
C ASP A 94 10.01 8.44 0.18
N LEU A 95 9.03 8.29 1.08
CA LEU A 95 7.88 7.42 0.90
C LEU A 95 7.04 7.84 -0.32
N CYS A 96 6.73 9.13 -0.46
CA CYS A 96 5.97 9.65 -1.60
C CYS A 96 6.71 9.43 -2.92
N LYS A 97 8.02 9.70 -2.96
CA LYS A 97 8.87 9.50 -4.15
C LYS A 97 8.91 8.02 -4.55
N LYS A 98 9.14 7.12 -3.58
CA LYS A 98 9.17 5.67 -3.80
C LYS A 98 7.81 5.13 -4.25
N TYR A 99 6.72 5.65 -3.68
CA TYR A 99 5.36 5.37 -4.14
C TYR A 99 5.19 5.73 -5.62
N ILE A 100 5.54 6.96 -6.04
CA ILE A 100 5.42 7.36 -7.44
C ILE A 100 6.28 6.47 -8.36
N GLU A 101 7.50 6.11 -7.95
CA GLU A 101 8.37 5.21 -8.71
C GLU A 101 7.74 3.83 -8.91
N ILE A 102 7.24 3.20 -7.84
CA ILE A 102 6.54 1.91 -7.90
C ILE A 102 5.36 2.01 -8.87
N TYR A 103 4.58 3.08 -8.78
CA TYR A 103 3.37 3.24 -9.60
C TYR A 103 3.65 3.48 -11.07
N SER A 104 4.65 4.30 -11.40
CA SER A 104 5.04 4.58 -12.78
C SER A 104 5.45 3.31 -13.56
N LYS A 105 5.95 2.29 -12.85
CA LYS A 105 6.33 1.00 -13.43
C LYS A 105 5.13 0.08 -13.67
N ILE A 106 4.03 0.29 -12.93
CA ILE A 106 2.85 -0.57 -12.97
C ILE A 106 1.78 0.00 -13.92
N GLU A 107 1.70 1.32 -14.06
CA GLU A 107 0.72 2.03 -14.91
C GLU A 107 0.57 1.47 -16.34
N PRO A 108 1.62 1.01 -17.04
CA PRO A 108 1.49 0.44 -18.39
C PRO A 108 0.65 -0.85 -18.47
N TYR A 109 0.51 -1.58 -17.37
CA TYR A 109 -0.21 -2.87 -17.34
C TYR A 109 -1.73 -2.73 -17.17
N TYR A 110 -2.23 -1.49 -17.09
CA TYR A 110 -3.66 -1.17 -16.88
C TYR A 110 -4.29 -0.35 -18.02
N LYS A 111 -3.58 -0.17 -19.14
CA LYS A 111 -4.11 0.42 -20.39
C LYS A 111 -4.49 -0.67 -21.37
#